data_AF-A0A7C3E2S1-F1
#
_entry.id   AF-A0A7C3E2S1-F1
#
_cell.length_a   1.000
_cell.length_b   1.000
_cell.length_c   1.000
_cell.angle_alpha   90.00
_cell.angle_beta   90.00
_cell.angle_gamma   90.00
#
_symmetry.space_group_name_H-M   'P 1'
#
loop_
_entity.id
_entity.type
_entity.pdbx_description
1 polymer ?
#
loop_
_entity_poly.entity_id
_entity_poly.type
_entity_poly.pdbx_seq_one_letter_code
_entity_poly.pdbx_strand_id
1 'polypeptide(L)'
;MTFAFERLHVYQKSMSLADEVCRVTTAFPRGYWFLVDQLNRAVLSVVTNLAEGNGRFTAPDRKHFFGIARGSLHECVPLLDLAARQSLLDTAQHARLKADVEEIARMLSGLIRRMEKPLKGPATKR
;
A
#
# COMPACT_ATOMS: atom_id res chain seq x y z
N MET A 1 -0.30 20.76 -13.33
CA MET A 1 -1.36 19.73 -13.45
C MET A 1 -1.10 18.69 -12.37
N THR A 2 -2.13 18.28 -11.62
CA THR A 2 -2.04 17.22 -10.60
C THR A 2 -2.48 15.91 -11.23
N PHE A 3 -1.69 14.85 -11.08
CA PHE A 3 -2.06 13.53 -11.58
C PHE A 3 -3.28 12.99 -10.81
N ALA A 4 -4.17 12.27 -11.49
CA ALA A 4 -5.43 11.83 -10.88
C ALA A 4 -5.24 10.93 -9.65
N PHE A 5 -4.16 10.14 -9.61
CA PHE A 5 -3.86 9.23 -8.50
C PHE A 5 -3.43 9.99 -7.24
N GLU A 6 -2.85 11.19 -7.36
CA GLU A 6 -2.41 12.01 -6.22
C GLU A 6 -3.60 12.46 -5.34
N ARG A 7 -4.82 12.42 -5.89
CA ARG A 7 -6.06 12.70 -5.15
C ARG A 7 -6.62 11.51 -4.39
N LEU A 8 -6.08 10.30 -4.58
CA LEU A 8 -6.52 9.13 -3.83
C LEU A 8 -5.96 9.22 -2.40
N HIS A 9 -6.85 9.28 -1.41
CA HIS A 9 -6.41 9.24 0.00
C HIS A 9 -5.56 8.00 0.32
N VAL A 10 -5.87 6.85 -0.30
CA VAL A 10 -5.07 5.63 -0.12
C VAL A 10 -3.66 5.78 -0.70
N TYR A 11 -3.50 6.52 -1.80
CA TYR A 11 -2.17 6.82 -2.36
C TYR A 11 -1.37 7.73 -1.42
N GLN A 12 -2.00 8.79 -0.89
CA GLN A 12 -1.35 9.71 0.05
C GLN A 12 -0.85 8.97 1.30
N LYS A 13 -1.69 8.11 1.90
CA LYS A 13 -1.30 7.27 3.04
C LYS A 13 -0.21 6.26 2.68
N SER A 14 -0.31 5.59 1.54
CA SER A 14 0.74 4.68 1.07
C SER A 14 2.07 5.40 0.84
N MET A 15 2.05 6.63 0.33
CA MET A 15 3.27 7.43 0.17
C MET A 15 3.88 7.83 1.52
N SER A 16 3.05 8.21 2.49
CA SER A 16 3.52 8.49 3.86
C SER A 16 4.11 7.25 4.53
N LEU A 17 3.48 6.07 4.35
CA LEU A 17 4.04 4.80 4.82
C LEU A 17 5.37 4.50 4.12
N ALA A 18 5.47 4.71 2.80
CA ALA A 18 6.70 4.48 2.05
C ALA A 18 7.85 5.38 2.53
N ASP A 19 7.58 6.66 2.77
CA ASP A 19 8.56 7.61 3.31
C ASP A 19 9.05 7.19 4.72
N GLU A 20 8.13 6.84 5.63
CA GLU A 20 8.50 6.38 6.97
C GLU A 20 9.30 5.07 6.90
N VAL A 21 8.87 4.10 6.10
CA VAL A 21 9.58 2.81 5.93
C VAL A 21 11.00 3.02 5.39
N CYS A 22 11.15 3.84 4.34
CA CYS A 22 12.46 4.19 3.81
C CYS A 22 13.32 4.89 4.88
N ARG A 23 12.73 5.81 5.65
CA ARG A 23 13.43 6.51 6.74
C ARG A 23 13.89 5.55 7.84
N VAL A 24 13.02 4.71 8.39
CA VAL A 24 13.40 3.79 9.49
C VAL A 24 14.42 2.75 9.04
N THR A 25 14.33 2.27 7.80
CA THR A 25 15.28 1.28 7.29
C THR A 25 16.67 1.83 7.05
N THR A 26 16.84 3.15 6.90
CA THR A 26 18.19 3.78 6.86
C THR A 26 18.97 3.61 8.15
N ALA A 27 18.27 3.44 9.29
CA ALA A 27 18.89 3.27 10.60
C ALA A 27 19.28 1.82 10.90
N PHE A 28 18.95 0.86 10.02
CA PHE A 28 19.29 -0.55 10.26
C PHE A 28 20.80 -0.76 10.15
N PRO A 29 21.41 -1.58 11.03
CA PRO A 29 22.83 -1.84 10.98
C PRO A 29 23.21 -2.66 9.75
N ARG A 30 24.51 -2.69 9.44
CA ARG A 30 25.05 -3.52 8.36
C ARG A 30 24.67 -5.00 8.60
N GLY A 31 24.34 -5.70 7.52
CA GLY A 31 23.93 -7.12 7.56
C GLY A 31 22.45 -7.36 7.30
N TYR A 32 21.60 -6.33 7.36
CA TYR A 32 20.15 -6.44 7.12
C TYR A 32 19.70 -5.97 5.74
N TRP A 33 20.61 -5.89 4.75
CA TRP A 33 20.30 -5.41 3.39
C TRP A 33 19.13 -6.16 2.77
N PHE A 34 18.99 -7.46 3.05
CA PHE A 34 17.94 -8.31 2.50
C PHE A 34 16.56 -7.89 3.01
N LEU A 35 16.47 -7.50 4.28
CA LEU A 35 15.23 -7.06 4.89
C LEU A 35 14.88 -5.64 4.44
N VAL A 36 15.89 -4.76 4.36
CA VAL A 36 15.73 -3.39 3.83
C VAL A 36 15.23 -3.42 2.39
N ASP A 37 15.86 -4.23 1.52
CA ASP A 37 15.46 -4.35 0.11
C ASP A 37 14.02 -4.85 -0.04
N GLN A 38 13.68 -5.95 0.64
CA GLN A 38 12.33 -6.53 0.55
C GLN A 38 11.26 -5.55 1.06
N LEU A 39 11.49 -4.89 2.20
CA LEU A 39 10.51 -3.99 2.79
C LEU A 39 10.34 -2.72 1.96
N ASN A 40 11.44 -2.11 1.50
CA ASN A 40 11.36 -0.91 0.66
C ASN A 40 10.73 -1.21 -0.70
N ARG A 41 11.04 -2.36 -1.32
CA ARG A 41 10.41 -2.75 -2.59
C ARG A 41 8.93 -3.05 -2.43
N ALA A 42 8.53 -3.72 -1.36
CA ALA A 42 7.13 -3.99 -1.06
C ALA A 42 6.33 -2.69 -0.92
N VAL A 43 6.80 -1.73 -0.09
CA VAL A 43 6.08 -0.47 0.13
C VAL A 43 6.05 0.42 -1.11
N LEU A 44 7.15 0.49 -1.87
CA LEU A 44 7.20 1.24 -3.13
C LEU A 44 6.27 0.62 -4.19
N SER A 45 6.16 -0.71 -4.24
CA SER A 45 5.23 -1.42 -5.13
C SER A 45 3.78 -1.04 -4.85
N VAL A 46 3.39 -0.79 -3.59
CA VAL A 46 2.03 -0.31 -3.26
C VAL A 46 1.75 1.03 -3.95
N VAL A 47 2.69 1.96 -3.86
CA VAL A 47 2.56 3.32 -4.41
C VAL A 47 2.53 3.30 -5.94
N THR A 48 3.45 2.58 -6.56
CA THR A 48 3.55 2.52 -8.03
C THR A 48 2.35 1.81 -8.66
N ASN A 49 1.87 0.72 -8.06
CA ASN A 49 0.67 0.03 -8.54
C ASN A 49 -0.62 0.85 -8.34
N LEU A 50 -0.70 1.68 -7.29
CA LEU A 50 -1.81 2.63 -7.13
C LEU A 50 -1.82 3.69 -8.24
N ALA A 51 -0.65 4.24 -8.57
CA ALA A 51 -0.52 5.23 -9.65
C ALA A 51 -0.85 4.61 -11.01
N GLU A 52 -0.24 3.47 -11.32
CA GLU A 52 -0.44 2.75 -12.58
C GLU A 52 -1.88 2.26 -12.73
N GLY A 53 -2.42 1.65 -11.68
CA GLY A 53 -3.80 1.19 -11.63
C GLY A 53 -4.77 2.32 -11.88
N ASN A 54 -4.64 3.47 -11.21
CA ASN A 54 -5.55 4.59 -11.42
C ASN A 54 -5.47 5.19 -12.84
N GLY A 55 -4.37 4.97 -13.56
CA GLY A 55 -4.21 5.35 -14.96
C GLY A 55 -4.90 4.42 -15.97
N ARG A 56 -5.41 3.25 -15.55
CA ARG A 56 -6.05 2.29 -16.47
C ARG A 56 -7.47 2.73 -16.85
N PHE A 57 -7.82 2.46 -18.11
CA PHE A 57 -9.11 2.84 -18.71
C PHE A 57 -10.28 1.99 -18.19
N THR A 58 -10.06 0.68 -18.06
CA THR A 58 -11.13 -0.27 -17.71
C THR A 58 -11.15 -0.58 -16.21
N ALA A 59 -12.34 -0.82 -15.65
CA ALA A 59 -12.46 -1.20 -14.24
C ALA A 59 -11.76 -2.52 -13.90
N PRO A 60 -11.80 -3.58 -14.74
CA PRO A 60 -11.03 -4.81 -14.51
C PRO A 60 -9.52 -4.58 -14.40
N ASP A 61 -8.94 -3.77 -15.29
CA ASP A 61 -7.50 -3.48 -15.25
C ASP A 61 -7.14 -2.70 -13.98
N ARG A 62 -7.91 -1.65 -13.64
CA ARG A 62 -7.70 -0.90 -12.39
C ARG A 62 -7.73 -1.82 -11.18
N LYS A 63 -8.71 -2.74 -11.13
CA LYS A 63 -8.86 -3.72 -10.06
C LYS A 63 -7.65 -4.63 -9.95
N HIS A 64 -7.10 -5.09 -11.08
CA HIS A 64 -5.91 -5.95 -11.10
C HIS A 64 -4.71 -5.28 -10.41
N PHE A 65 -4.37 -4.05 -10.80
CA PHE A 65 -3.28 -3.27 -10.20
C PHE A 65 -3.52 -2.99 -8.71
N PHE A 66 -4.74 -2.66 -8.31
CA PHE A 66 -5.05 -2.47 -6.89
C PHE A 66 -4.97 -3.78 -6.09
N GLY A 67 -5.24 -4.92 -6.73
CA GLY A 67 -4.98 -6.24 -6.19
C GLY A 67 -3.49 -6.48 -5.93
N ILE A 68 -2.63 -6.13 -6.90
CA ILE A 68 -1.16 -6.21 -6.74
C ILE A 68 -0.69 -5.30 -5.60
N ALA A 69 -1.14 -4.04 -5.56
CA ALA A 69 -0.82 -3.12 -4.48
C ALA A 69 -1.19 -3.70 -3.11
N ARG A 70 -2.35 -4.36 -2.99
CA ARG A 70 -2.77 -5.03 -1.76
C ARG A 70 -1.89 -6.22 -1.41
N GLY A 71 -1.46 -6.99 -2.42
CA GLY A 71 -0.51 -8.09 -2.24
C GLY A 71 0.82 -7.61 -1.66
N SER A 72 1.45 -6.61 -2.28
CA SER A 72 2.70 -6.03 -1.78
C SER A 72 2.56 -5.39 -0.40
N LEU A 73 1.40 -4.80 -0.09
CA LEU A 73 1.13 -4.28 1.24
C LEU A 73 1.10 -5.39 2.30
N HIS A 74 0.54 -6.56 1.97
CA HIS A 74 0.53 -7.70 2.88
C HIS A 74 1.93 -8.27 3.14
N GLU A 75 2.85 -8.19 2.17
CA GLU A 75 4.26 -8.58 2.35
C GLU A 75 4.96 -7.69 3.40
N CYS A 76 4.52 -6.44 3.57
CA CYS A 76 5.08 -5.54 4.59
C CYS A 76 4.87 -6.08 6.01
N VAL A 77 3.75 -6.78 6.28
CA VAL A 77 3.41 -7.27 7.64
C VAL A 77 4.48 -8.21 8.21
N PRO A 78 4.81 -9.36 7.57
CA PRO A 78 5.84 -10.25 8.08
C PRO A 78 7.24 -9.60 8.08
N LEU A 79 7.53 -8.68 7.16
CA LEU A 79 8.81 -7.97 7.12
C LEU A 79 8.96 -7.01 8.32
N LEU A 80 7.92 -6.28 8.68
CA LEU A 80 7.87 -5.44 9.89
C LEU A 80 7.94 -6.29 11.17
N ASP A 81 7.21 -7.41 11.22
CA ASP A 81 7.25 -8.33 12.35
C ASP A 81 8.66 -8.94 12.54
N LEU A 82 9.35 -9.28 11.44
CA LEU A 82 10.74 -9.76 11.49
C LEU A 82 11.70 -8.65 11.93
N ALA A 83 11.54 -7.43 11.43
CA ALA A 83 12.36 -6.29 11.84
C ALA A 83 12.25 -6.03 13.36
N ALA A 84 11.04 -6.08 13.91
CA ALA A 84 10.81 -5.95 15.35
C ALA A 84 11.44 -7.10 16.15
N ARG A 85 11.30 -8.35 15.71
CA ARG A 85 11.94 -9.52 16.36
C ARG A 85 13.46 -9.43 16.39
N GLN A 86 14.05 -8.80 15.38
CA GLN A 86 15.48 -8.54 15.30
C GLN A 86 15.90 -7.26 16.03
N SER A 87 15.00 -6.64 16.81
CA SER A 87 15.23 -5.39 17.54
C SER A 87 15.67 -4.22 16.65
N LEU A 88 15.26 -4.23 15.38
CA LEU A 88 15.52 -3.15 14.42
C LEU A 88 14.47 -2.04 14.47
N LEU A 89 13.31 -2.37 15.03
CA LEU A 89 12.22 -1.43 15.32
C LEU A 89 11.88 -1.53 16.80
N ASP A 90 11.71 -0.39 17.44
CA ASP A 90 11.12 -0.37 18.77
C ASP A 90 9.61 -0.72 18.73
N THR A 91 9.04 -1.03 19.89
CA THR A 91 7.62 -1.42 20.00
C THR A 91 6.67 -0.36 19.46
N ALA A 92 6.99 0.93 19.62
CA ALA A 92 6.15 2.02 19.17
C ALA A 92 6.23 2.21 17.65
N GLN A 93 7.42 2.11 17.05
CA GLN A 93 7.65 2.12 15.61
C GLN A 93 6.91 0.97 14.94
N HIS A 94 7.09 -0.26 15.45
CA HIS A 94 6.43 -1.44 14.92
C HIS A 94 4.90 -1.32 14.99
N ALA A 95 4.35 -0.91 16.14
CA ALA A 95 2.91 -0.73 16.31
C ALA A 95 2.34 0.33 15.36
N ARG A 96 3.01 1.48 15.21
CA ARG A 96 2.58 2.54 14.28
C ARG A 96 2.58 2.07 12.83
N LEU A 97 3.70 1.51 12.36
CA LEU A 97 3.83 1.04 10.98
C LEU A 97 2.81 -0.07 10.66
N LYS A 98 2.57 -0.98 11.61
CA LYS A 98 1.56 -2.04 11.45
C LYS A 98 0.14 -1.47 11.37
N ALA A 99 -0.19 -0.47 12.19
CA ALA A 99 -1.48 0.20 12.15
C ALA A 99 -1.71 0.92 10.80
N ASP A 100 -0.68 1.58 10.25
CA ASP A 100 -0.74 2.21 8.93
C ASP A 100 -0.98 1.17 7.82
N VAL A 101 -0.26 0.04 7.86
CA VAL A 101 -0.46 -1.08 6.93
C VAL A 101 -1.89 -1.62 6.99
N GLU A 102 -2.44 -1.82 8.19
CA GLU A 102 -3.81 -2.28 8.38
C GLU A 102 -4.85 -1.27 7.86
N GLU A 103 -4.61 0.02 8.06
CA GLU A 103 -5.47 1.07 7.54
C GLU A 103 -5.48 1.08 6.01
N ILE A 104 -4.31 1.07 5.37
CA ILE A 104 -4.20 1.06 3.91
C ILE A 104 -4.82 -0.23 3.35
N ALA A 105 -4.66 -1.37 4.02
CA ALA A 105 -5.27 -2.64 3.60
C ALA A 105 -6.80 -2.56 3.59
N ARG A 106 -7.41 -1.92 4.60
CA ARG A 106 -8.86 -1.65 4.64
C ARG A 106 -9.28 -0.71 3.51
N MET A 107 -8.52 0.35 3.25
CA MET A 107 -8.81 1.30 2.17
C MET A 107 -8.75 0.63 0.78
N LEU A 108 -7.68 -0.13 0.49
CA LEU A 108 -7.53 -0.89 -0.75
C LEU A 108 -8.66 -1.91 -0.92
N SER A 109 -9.00 -2.64 0.14
CA SER A 109 -10.10 -3.60 0.12
C SER A 109 -11.44 -2.93 -0.21
N GLY A 110 -11.71 -1.77 0.39
CA GLY A 110 -12.89 -0.96 0.08
C GLY A 110 -12.92 -0.48 -1.38
N LEU A 111 -11.77 -0.04 -1.90
CA LEU A 111 -11.63 0.43 -3.28
C LEU A 111 -11.87 -0.69 -4.29
N ILE A 112 -11.26 -1.86 -4.07
CA ILE A 112 -11.41 -3.07 -4.90
C ILE A 112 -12.88 -3.54 -4.92
N ARG A 113 -13.52 -3.63 -3.75
CA ARG A 113 -14.95 -4.04 -3.64
C ARG A 113 -15.90 -3.11 -4.37
N ARG A 114 -15.62 -1.80 -4.40
CA ARG A 114 -16.44 -0.83 -5.15
C ARG A 114 -16.38 -1.06 -6.65
N MET A 115 -15.28 -1.62 -7.16
CA MET A 115 -15.12 -1.95 -8.58
C MET A 115 -15.80 -3.26 -8.98
N GLU A 116 -16.16 -4.12 -8.01
CA GLU A 116 -16.88 -5.38 -8.24
C GLU A 116 -18.39 -5.17 -8.40
N LYS A 117 -18.93 -4.09 -7.85
CA LYS A 117 -20.34 -3.77 -8.05
C LYS A 117 -20.51 -3.20 -9.46
N PRO A 118 -21.39 -3.75 -10.31
CA PRO A 118 -21.77 -3.07 -11.54
C PRO A 118 -22.27 -1.68 -11.15
N LEU A 119 -21.79 -0.64 -11.85
CA LEU A 119 -22.39 0.69 -11.78
C LEU A 119 -23.88 0.49 -12.03
N LYS A 120 -24.73 0.69 -11.02
CA LYS A 120 -26.18 0.71 -11.25
C LYS A 120 -26.41 1.80 -12.29
N GLY A 121 -26.74 1.39 -13.52
CA GLY A 121 -27.23 2.30 -14.54
C GLY A 121 -28.43 3.08 -14.00
N PRO A 122 -28.73 4.27 -14.57
CA PRO A 122 -29.85 5.07 -14.10
C PRO A 122 -31.11 4.19 -14.11
N ALA A 123 -31.82 4.16 -12.99
CA ALA A 123 -33.09 3.48 -12.89
C ALA A 123 -34.03 4.08 -13.93
N THR A 124 -34.25 3.35 -15.03
CA THR A 124 -35.25 3.70 -16.03
C THR A 124 -36.61 3.62 -15.35
N LYS A 125 -37.12 4.76 -14.90
CA LYS A 125 -38.53 4.89 -14.52
C LYS A 125 -39.34 4.66 -15.80
N ARG A 126 -40.07 3.53 -15.85
CA ARG A 126 -41.21 3.35 -16.72
C ARG A 126 -42.45 3.88 -16.01
#